data_AF-U6JWS3-F1
#
_entry.id   AF-U6JWS3-F1
#
_cell.length_a   1.000
_cell.length_b   1.000
_cell.length_c   1.000
_cell.angle_alpha   90.00
_cell.angle_beta   90.00
_cell.angle_gamma   90.00
#
_symmetry.space_group_name_H-M   'P 1'
#
loop_
_entity.id
_entity.type
_entity.pdbx_description
1 polymer ?
#
loop_
_entity_poly.entity_id
_entity_poly.type
_entity_poly.pdbx_seq_one_letter_code
_entity_poly.pdbx_strand_id
1 'polypeptide(L)'
;MTVGSATLEDVAENRGPSQPLIARTQRLRRRKNDREPNETPTVSVSGGTLHTVPVSSREQQHAEGLDQRAHTSTDLALPGNGTLVKAVTDGMCAHVFPTQAIREHPLYRLPTLLPGVNIGRFDWEAALQSSAFPRKVPQKLLEIQKILRKRVLSQDDANKLKKLASDLLMFAVSTKESRLVRVSCGDLIAPLSFRFLVAEALWCACEILGPAAEKHHWWDSAMDQLTASPLFQGSSESEKCVKSEQFVLQLIAALSVYRKGDRPSPQEVMSIKKTMFGPPPVHFCFTAMVWDWWRRDLASSDQRK
;
A
#
# COMPACT_ATOMS: atom_id res chain seq x y z
N MET A 1 53.03 -37.43 30.20
CA MET A 1 52.65 -37.36 31.62
C MET A 1 51.95 -36.02 31.79
N THR A 2 50.64 -35.88 31.95
CA THR A 2 49.65 -36.70 32.66
C THR A 2 48.31 -36.56 31.94
N VAL A 3 47.60 -37.68 31.85
CA VAL A 3 46.30 -37.86 31.20
C VAL A 3 45.21 -37.57 32.23
N GLY A 4 44.18 -36.80 31.86
CA GLY A 4 43.02 -36.52 32.70
C GLY A 4 41.73 -36.95 32.02
N SER A 5 41.30 -38.18 32.31
CA SER A 5 39.98 -38.75 32.01
C SER A 5 38.93 -38.31 33.03
N ALA A 6 37.69 -38.05 32.59
CA ALA A 6 36.40 -38.17 33.32
C ALA A 6 35.34 -37.36 32.55
N THR A 7 34.07 -37.73 32.37
CA THR A 7 33.26 -38.90 32.71
C THR A 7 31.96 -38.77 31.89
N LEU A 8 31.43 -39.92 31.44
CA LEU A 8 30.09 -40.07 30.89
C LEU A 8 29.04 -40.01 32.01
N GLU A 9 28.00 -39.19 31.82
CA GLU A 9 26.64 -39.34 32.39
C GLU A 9 25.70 -38.92 31.24
N ASP A 10 25.04 -39.79 30.51
CA ASP A 10 23.92 -40.69 30.84
C ASP A 10 22.70 -39.96 31.42
N VAL A 11 21.87 -39.39 30.53
CA VAL A 11 20.53 -38.88 30.85
C VAL A 11 19.52 -39.41 29.84
N ALA A 12 19.01 -40.58 30.20
CA ALA A 12 17.63 -41.05 30.11
C ALA A 12 16.74 -40.55 28.95
N GLU A 13 16.45 -41.49 28.04
CA GLU A 13 15.27 -41.54 27.20
C GLU A 13 13.98 -41.39 28.04
N ASN A 14 13.15 -40.40 27.72
CA ASN A 14 11.77 -40.33 28.18
C ASN A 14 10.85 -40.54 26.97
N ARG A 15 10.47 -41.82 26.74
CA ARG A 15 9.45 -42.22 25.77
C ARG A 15 8.17 -42.61 26.48
N GLY A 16 7.08 -41.90 26.17
CA GLY A 16 5.70 -42.39 26.24
C GLY A 16 4.69 -41.33 26.70
N PRO A 17 3.37 -41.49 26.45
CA PRO A 17 2.69 -42.36 25.50
C PRO A 17 1.88 -41.60 24.43
N SER A 18 1.55 -42.34 23.38
CA SER A 18 0.68 -42.01 22.26
C SER A 18 -0.78 -41.70 22.64
N GLN A 19 -1.42 -40.93 21.75
CA GLN A 19 -2.86 -40.86 21.39
C GLN A 19 -3.72 -39.70 21.99
N PRO A 20 -4.83 -39.27 21.33
CA PRO A 20 -5.40 -39.71 20.05
C PRO A 20 -5.63 -38.60 19.00
N LEU A 21 -5.87 -39.05 17.76
CA LEU A 21 -6.42 -38.28 16.64
C LEU A 21 -7.73 -37.59 17.01
N ILE A 22 -7.81 -36.27 16.80
CA ILE A 22 -9.08 -35.57 16.58
C ILE A 22 -9.22 -35.28 15.09
N ALA A 23 -9.97 -36.16 14.44
CA ALA A 23 -10.55 -35.92 13.13
C ALA A 23 -11.87 -35.14 13.26
N ARG A 24 -12.25 -34.51 12.14
CA ARG A 24 -13.55 -33.88 11.80
C ARG A 24 -13.82 -32.47 12.34
N THR A 25 -13.77 -31.51 11.42
CA THR A 25 -14.99 -31.14 10.66
C THR A 25 -14.64 -30.32 9.40
N GLN A 26 -14.60 -31.00 8.24
CA GLN A 26 -14.82 -30.34 6.95
C GLN A 26 -16.32 -30.33 6.70
N ARG A 27 -16.94 -29.14 6.69
CA ARG A 27 -18.32 -28.96 6.25
C ARG A 27 -18.34 -28.72 4.74
N LEU A 28 -18.99 -29.64 4.06
CA LEU A 28 -19.47 -29.57 2.69
C LEU A 28 -20.11 -28.21 2.38
N ARG A 29 -19.64 -27.56 1.32
CA ARG A 29 -20.50 -26.82 0.38
C ARG A 29 -20.27 -27.38 -1.02
N ARG A 30 -20.85 -28.55 -1.28
CA ARG A 30 -21.21 -28.98 -2.63
C ARG A 30 -22.44 -28.17 -3.04
N ARG A 31 -22.28 -27.17 -3.91
CA ARG A 31 -23.37 -26.71 -4.77
C ARG A 31 -23.19 -27.37 -6.13
N LYS A 32 -24.14 -28.27 -6.38
CA LYS A 32 -24.43 -29.01 -7.60
C LYS A 32 -24.72 -28.00 -8.72
N ASN A 33 -23.95 -28.03 -9.80
CA ASN A 33 -24.28 -27.40 -11.08
C ASN A 33 -24.15 -28.51 -12.12
N ASP A 34 -25.11 -29.43 -12.09
CA ASP A 34 -25.33 -30.38 -13.18
C ASP A 34 -26.14 -29.61 -14.23
N ARG A 35 -25.48 -29.20 -15.32
CA ARG A 35 -26.13 -28.71 -16.53
C ARG A 35 -25.88 -29.77 -17.59
N GLU A 36 -26.89 -30.60 -17.83
CA GLU A 36 -26.89 -31.57 -18.92
C GLU A 36 -26.82 -30.86 -20.28
N PRO A 37 -26.18 -31.49 -21.28
CA PRO A 37 -26.17 -31.03 -22.67
C PRO A 37 -27.47 -31.45 -23.37
N ASN A 38 -28.23 -30.46 -23.87
CA ASN A 38 -29.40 -30.73 -24.68
C ASN A 38 -28.98 -31.01 -26.13
N GLU A 39 -29.55 -32.08 -26.66
CA GLU A 39 -29.28 -32.69 -27.94
C GLU A 39 -29.66 -31.78 -29.12
N THR A 40 -28.84 -31.82 -30.16
CA THR A 40 -29.07 -31.24 -31.48
C THR A 40 -30.06 -32.08 -32.27
N PRO A 41 -31.05 -31.50 -32.96
CA PRO A 41 -31.67 -32.13 -34.11
C PRO A 41 -31.06 -31.61 -35.42
N THR A 42 -30.56 -32.57 -36.18
CA THR A 42 -30.17 -32.49 -37.59
C THR A 42 -31.40 -32.14 -38.45
N VAL A 43 -31.33 -31.06 -39.23
CA VAL A 43 -32.21 -30.85 -40.38
C VAL A 43 -31.37 -30.38 -41.57
N SER A 44 -31.26 -31.27 -42.56
CA SER A 44 -30.80 -30.98 -43.92
C SER A 44 -31.85 -30.19 -44.68
N VAL A 45 -31.48 -29.05 -45.27
CA VAL A 45 -32.19 -28.50 -46.45
C VAL A 45 -31.17 -27.90 -47.41
N SER A 46 -31.29 -28.36 -48.66
CA SER A 46 -30.52 -28.03 -49.84
C SER A 46 -30.79 -26.62 -50.37
N GLY A 47 -29.76 -26.02 -50.97
CA GLY A 47 -29.82 -25.33 -52.28
C GLY A 47 -30.49 -23.96 -52.36
N GLY A 48 -29.78 -23.00 -52.97
CA GLY A 48 -30.45 -21.88 -53.66
C GLY A 48 -29.75 -20.53 -53.60
N THR A 49 -28.95 -20.27 -54.64
CA THR A 49 -29.01 -19.07 -55.50
C THR A 49 -28.73 -17.66 -54.93
N LEU A 50 -27.71 -17.07 -55.56
CA LEU A 50 -27.34 -15.65 -55.65
C LEU A 50 -28.53 -14.68 -55.77
N HIS A 51 -28.44 -13.52 -55.09
CA HIS A 51 -28.83 -12.23 -55.67
C HIS A 51 -28.26 -11.05 -54.86
N THR A 52 -27.35 -10.30 -55.51
CA THR A 52 -26.96 -8.93 -55.21
C THR A 52 -28.07 -7.97 -55.69
N VAL A 53 -28.51 -7.01 -54.86
CA VAL A 53 -28.95 -5.65 -55.25
C VAL A 53 -28.81 -4.70 -54.02
N PRO A 54 -28.43 -3.42 -54.20
CA PRO A 54 -28.23 -2.43 -53.13
C PRO A 54 -29.49 -1.57 -52.91
N VAL A 55 -29.36 -0.49 -52.12
CA VAL A 55 -30.02 0.84 -52.27
C VAL A 55 -30.70 1.38 -50.99
N SER A 56 -30.44 2.69 -50.81
CA SER A 56 -31.20 3.75 -50.13
C SER A 56 -31.13 3.92 -48.62
N SER A 57 -30.34 4.93 -48.24
CA SER A 57 -30.84 6.25 -47.85
C SER A 57 -32.19 6.28 -47.13
N ARG A 58 -32.13 6.60 -45.83
CA ARG A 58 -33.21 7.36 -45.18
C ARG A 58 -32.63 8.41 -44.26
N GLU A 59 -32.88 9.62 -44.70
CA GLU A 59 -32.64 10.92 -44.10
C GLU A 59 -33.70 11.24 -43.04
N GLN A 60 -33.39 12.25 -42.22
CA GLN A 60 -34.28 13.05 -41.34
C GLN A 60 -34.66 12.47 -39.96
N GLN A 61 -34.72 13.21 -38.86
CA GLN A 61 -34.34 14.59 -38.49
C GLN A 61 -34.62 14.72 -36.96
N HIS A 62 -33.99 15.71 -36.31
CA HIS A 62 -34.43 16.43 -35.11
C HIS A 62 -34.63 15.69 -33.76
N ALA A 63 -33.76 16.03 -32.80
CA ALA A 63 -34.18 16.63 -31.54
C ALA A 63 -32.99 17.35 -30.88
N GLU A 64 -32.96 18.67 -31.04
CA GLU A 64 -32.18 19.58 -30.20
C GLU A 64 -32.82 19.67 -28.81
N GLY A 65 -31.98 19.87 -27.79
CA GLY A 65 -32.39 20.37 -26.49
C GLY A 65 -32.19 19.38 -25.36
N LEU A 66 -31.08 19.52 -24.64
CA LEU A 66 -30.97 19.25 -23.20
C LEU A 66 -29.65 19.81 -22.66
N ASP A 67 -29.79 20.90 -21.90
CA ASP A 67 -29.02 21.31 -20.73
C ASP A 67 -27.49 21.19 -20.76
N GLN A 68 -26.86 22.29 -21.18
CA GLN A 68 -25.52 22.66 -20.70
C GLN A 68 -25.61 23.07 -19.22
N ARG A 69 -25.63 22.07 -18.33
CA ARG A 69 -25.38 22.30 -16.90
C ARG A 69 -23.88 22.51 -16.74
N ALA A 70 -23.46 23.78 -16.70
CA ALA A 70 -22.11 24.17 -16.35
C ALA A 70 -21.78 23.64 -14.95
N HIS A 71 -21.08 22.52 -14.88
CA HIS A 71 -20.36 22.11 -13.68
C HIS A 71 -19.17 23.05 -13.53
N THR A 72 -19.33 24.12 -12.76
CA THR A 72 -18.23 24.87 -12.18
C THR A 72 -17.49 23.94 -11.22
N SER A 73 -16.56 23.16 -11.77
CA SER A 73 -15.54 22.47 -11.00
C SER A 73 -14.70 23.56 -10.35
N THR A 74 -14.99 23.89 -9.10
CA THR A 74 -14.12 24.70 -8.26
C THR A 74 -12.85 23.88 -8.03
N ASP A 75 -11.91 23.99 -8.96
CA ASP A 75 -10.54 23.57 -8.73
C ASP A 75 -10.05 24.45 -7.58
N LEU A 76 -9.99 23.87 -6.38
CA LEU A 76 -9.31 24.48 -5.25
C LEU A 76 -7.86 24.62 -5.68
N ALA A 77 -7.53 25.78 -6.24
CA ALA A 77 -6.17 26.21 -6.46
C ALA A 77 -5.49 26.14 -5.09
N LEU A 78 -4.73 25.06 -4.87
CA LEU A 78 -3.92 24.88 -3.68
C LEU A 78 -3.07 26.16 -3.56
N PRO A 79 -3.21 26.95 -2.48
CA PRO A 79 -2.36 28.11 -2.29
C PRO A 79 -0.92 27.63 -2.35
N GLY A 80 -0.08 28.30 -3.13
CA GLY A 80 1.26 27.87 -3.49
C GLY A 80 1.99 27.22 -2.31
N ASN A 81 2.51 26.00 -2.54
CA ASN A 81 3.05 25.04 -1.56
C ASN A 81 4.04 25.58 -0.50
N GLY A 82 4.51 26.82 -0.58
CA GLY A 82 5.48 27.41 0.34
C GLY A 82 4.90 27.89 1.68
N THR A 83 3.65 28.36 1.73
CA THR A 83 3.12 29.04 2.93
C THR A 83 2.34 28.11 3.86
N LEU A 84 1.66 27.09 3.31
CA LEU A 84 0.78 26.22 4.09
C LEU A 84 1.54 25.26 5.03
N VAL A 85 2.75 24.83 4.63
CA VAL A 85 3.56 23.90 5.43
C VAL A 85 4.01 24.54 6.75
N LYS A 86 4.26 25.86 6.76
CA LYS A 86 4.78 26.56 7.94
C LYS A 86 3.71 26.81 9.02
N ALA A 87 2.45 26.95 8.63
CA ALA A 87 1.35 27.18 9.57
C ALA A 87 0.86 25.90 10.27
N VAL A 88 1.02 24.72 9.64
CA VAL A 88 0.61 23.44 10.24
C VAL A 88 1.57 23.00 11.36
N THR A 89 2.82 23.46 11.36
CA THR A 89 3.83 23.03 12.35
C THR A 89 3.73 23.70 13.72
N ASP A 90 3.14 24.90 13.84
CA ASP A 90 3.16 25.68 15.09
C ASP A 90 2.07 25.28 16.11
N GLY A 91 1.06 24.51 15.72
CA GLY A 91 -0.12 24.23 16.57
C GLY A 91 -0.14 22.87 17.29
N MET A 92 0.77 21.95 16.98
CA MET A 92 0.82 20.65 17.67
C MET A 92 1.82 20.73 18.81
N CYS A 93 1.41 20.31 20.03
CA CYS A 93 2.30 20.06 21.16
C CYS A 93 3.43 19.13 20.70
N ALA A 94 4.52 19.73 20.25
CA ALA A 94 5.69 19.03 19.79
C ALA A 94 6.30 18.39 21.03
N HIS A 95 5.97 17.13 21.27
CA HIS A 95 6.84 16.28 22.06
C HIS A 95 8.18 16.26 21.34
N VAL A 96 9.10 17.13 21.78
CA VAL A 96 10.45 17.24 21.25
C VAL A 96 11.15 15.93 21.60
N PHE A 97 11.15 15.00 20.66
CA PHE A 97 12.02 13.84 20.73
C PHE A 97 13.45 14.31 20.43
N PRO A 98 14.47 13.83 21.16
CA PRO A 98 15.86 14.06 20.77
C PRO A 98 16.05 13.57 19.33
N THR A 99 16.47 14.45 18.42
CA THR A 99 16.53 14.18 16.97
C THR A 99 17.28 12.89 16.63
N GLN A 100 18.32 12.55 17.39
CA GLN A 100 19.11 11.33 17.19
C GLN A 100 18.32 10.05 17.51
N ALA A 101 17.55 10.02 18.60
CA ALA A 101 16.77 8.85 18.99
C ALA A 101 15.69 8.51 17.93
N ILE A 102 15.16 9.53 17.25
CA ILE A 102 14.20 9.34 16.16
C ILE A 102 14.86 8.71 14.93
N ARG A 103 16.08 9.15 14.58
CA ARG A 103 16.81 8.63 13.41
C ARG A 103 17.14 7.15 13.55
N GLU A 104 17.40 6.70 14.77
CA GLU A 104 17.69 5.30 15.08
C GLU A 104 16.42 4.47 15.35
N HIS A 105 15.26 5.10 15.33
CA HIS A 105 13.99 4.44 15.60
C HIS A 105 13.67 3.37 14.54
N PRO A 106 13.21 2.16 14.90
CA PRO A 106 12.91 1.08 13.95
C PRO A 106 11.86 1.42 12.87
N LEU A 107 10.99 2.40 13.13
CA LEU A 107 10.01 2.88 12.13
C LEU A 107 10.58 3.93 11.17
N TYR A 108 11.81 4.42 11.38
CA TYR A 108 12.43 5.42 10.52
C TYR A 108 13.76 4.93 9.93
N ARG A 109 14.66 4.34 10.72
CA ARG A 109 15.97 3.90 10.22
C ARG A 109 15.86 2.90 9.06
N LEU A 110 16.91 2.82 8.25
CA LEU A 110 17.08 1.78 7.24
C LEU A 110 18.06 0.70 7.74
N PRO A 111 17.83 -0.59 7.43
CA PRO A 111 18.83 -1.62 7.60
C PRO A 111 19.97 -1.48 6.57
N THR A 112 21.12 -2.07 6.87
CA THR A 112 22.21 -2.24 5.90
C THR A 112 22.17 -3.65 5.29
N LEU A 113 22.82 -3.86 4.15
CA LEU A 113 22.97 -5.19 3.57
C LEU A 113 24.20 -5.88 4.17
N LEU A 114 24.13 -7.22 4.30
CA LEU A 114 25.34 -8.01 4.60
C LEU A 114 26.37 -7.86 3.45
N PRO A 115 27.68 -7.87 3.76
CA PRO A 115 28.71 -7.96 2.75
C PRO A 115 28.50 -9.18 1.83
N GLY A 116 28.63 -8.98 0.51
CA GLY A 116 28.46 -10.03 -0.48
C GLY A 116 27.01 -10.29 -0.92
N VAL A 117 26.01 -9.58 -0.37
CA VAL A 117 24.64 -9.63 -0.90
C VAL A 117 24.63 -9.04 -2.31
N ASN A 118 24.18 -9.85 -3.27
CA ASN A 118 24.04 -9.46 -4.66
C ASN A 118 22.59 -9.08 -4.95
N ILE A 119 22.35 -7.80 -5.24
CA ILE A 119 21.03 -7.31 -5.61
C ILE A 119 20.90 -7.42 -7.13
N GLY A 120 20.32 -8.52 -7.60
CA GLY A 120 19.97 -8.65 -9.01
C GLY A 120 18.93 -7.59 -9.42
N ARG A 121 18.84 -7.30 -10.72
CA ARG A 121 17.95 -6.30 -11.33
C ARG A 121 16.54 -6.29 -10.73
N PHE A 122 16.02 -5.10 -10.46
CA PHE A 122 14.63 -4.88 -10.07
C PHE A 122 13.73 -4.87 -11.31
N ASP A 123 12.80 -5.82 -11.39
CA ASP A 123 11.89 -5.96 -12.52
C ASP A 123 10.70 -5.00 -12.38
N TRP A 124 10.96 -3.72 -12.59
CA TRP A 124 9.95 -2.67 -12.56
C TRP A 124 9.06 -2.70 -13.81
N GLU A 125 9.60 -3.11 -14.95
CA GLU A 125 8.88 -3.19 -16.23
C GLU A 125 7.67 -4.13 -16.10
N ALA A 126 7.88 -5.34 -15.56
CA ALA A 126 6.79 -6.27 -15.31
C ALA A 126 5.74 -5.71 -14.35
N ALA A 127 6.15 -4.93 -13.34
CA ALA A 127 5.21 -4.30 -12.40
C ALA A 127 4.35 -3.21 -13.08
N LEU A 128 4.92 -2.45 -14.01
CA LEU A 128 4.20 -1.41 -14.77
C LEU A 128 3.26 -1.97 -15.84
N GLN A 129 3.66 -3.08 -16.47
CA GLN A 129 2.88 -3.74 -17.52
C GLN A 129 1.80 -4.68 -16.98
N SER A 130 1.86 -5.02 -15.69
CA SER A 130 0.90 -5.93 -15.10
C SER A 130 -0.50 -5.31 -15.04
N SER A 131 -1.49 -6.06 -15.53
CA SER A 131 -2.91 -5.78 -15.31
C SER A 131 -3.44 -6.36 -13.99
N ALA A 132 -2.60 -7.08 -13.24
CA ALA A 132 -3.01 -7.69 -11.99
C ALA A 132 -3.15 -6.62 -10.90
N PHE A 133 -4.23 -6.73 -10.10
CA PHE A 133 -4.40 -5.88 -8.93
C PHE A 133 -3.81 -6.58 -7.69
N PRO A 134 -2.75 -6.03 -7.06
CA PRO A 134 -2.14 -6.66 -5.90
C PRO A 134 -3.11 -6.74 -4.73
N ARG A 135 -3.43 -7.97 -4.33
CA ARG A 135 -4.23 -8.20 -3.12
C ARG A 135 -3.34 -8.06 -1.89
N LYS A 136 -3.96 -7.78 -0.73
CA LYS A 136 -3.32 -7.84 0.59
C LYS A 136 -2.19 -6.82 0.79
N VAL A 137 -2.38 -5.58 0.32
CA VAL A 137 -1.43 -4.48 0.54
C VAL A 137 -1.05 -4.31 2.03
N PRO A 138 -1.97 -4.34 3.01
CA PRO A 138 -1.60 -4.27 4.43
C PRO A 138 -0.62 -5.37 4.85
N GLN A 139 -0.80 -6.60 4.35
CA GLN A 139 0.09 -7.71 4.66
C GLN A 139 1.46 -7.53 4.01
N LYS A 140 1.53 -7.02 2.78
CA LYS A 140 2.80 -6.70 2.11
C LYS A 140 3.57 -5.61 2.87
N LEU A 141 2.88 -4.55 3.29
CA LEU A 141 3.45 -3.49 4.13
C LEU A 141 3.97 -4.05 5.45
N LEU A 142 3.24 -4.99 6.08
CA LEU A 142 3.69 -5.64 7.31
C LEU A 142 4.98 -6.45 7.08
N GLU A 143 5.05 -7.21 5.99
CA GLU A 143 6.25 -8.00 5.68
C GLU A 143 7.46 -7.11 5.38
N ILE A 144 7.28 -5.99 4.67
CA ILE A 144 8.33 -4.99 4.49
C ILE A 144 8.75 -4.41 5.84
N GLN A 145 7.79 -4.03 6.70
CA GLN A 145 8.10 -3.49 8.02
C GLN A 145 8.94 -4.48 8.87
N LYS A 146 8.64 -5.78 8.80
CA LYS A 146 9.45 -6.81 9.48
C LYS A 146 10.90 -6.84 8.95
N ILE A 147 11.11 -6.64 7.65
CA ILE A 147 12.44 -6.56 7.04
C ILE A 147 13.14 -5.27 7.49
N LEU A 148 12.48 -4.11 7.39
CA LEU A 148 13.05 -2.81 7.77
C LEU A 148 13.45 -2.72 9.26
N ARG A 149 12.80 -3.50 10.12
CA ARG A 149 13.15 -3.64 11.53
C ARG A 149 14.47 -4.37 11.79
N LYS A 150 14.99 -5.14 10.84
CA LYS A 150 16.30 -5.79 11.02
C LYS A 150 17.40 -4.73 11.02
N ARG A 151 18.56 -4.99 11.63
CA ARG A 151 19.72 -4.09 11.52
C ARG A 151 20.48 -4.33 10.22
N VAL A 152 20.58 -5.59 9.83
CA VAL A 152 21.31 -6.05 8.66
C VAL A 152 20.43 -7.05 7.90
N LEU A 153 20.44 -7.01 6.57
CA LEU A 153 19.66 -7.89 5.69
C LEU A 153 20.53 -8.95 5.03
N SER A 154 20.03 -10.18 5.01
CA SER A 154 20.61 -11.27 4.22
C SER A 154 20.19 -11.21 2.74
N GLN A 155 20.75 -12.12 1.94
CA GLN A 155 20.36 -12.29 0.53
C GLN A 155 18.85 -12.61 0.41
N ASP A 156 18.32 -13.45 1.28
CA ASP A 156 16.89 -13.81 1.27
C ASP A 156 16.01 -12.61 1.63
N ASP A 157 16.44 -11.79 2.59
CA ASP A 157 15.73 -10.57 2.95
C ASP A 157 15.71 -9.57 1.80
N ALA A 158 16.85 -9.38 1.11
CA ALA A 158 16.94 -8.50 -0.05
C ALA A 158 16.05 -8.99 -1.20
N ASN A 159 16.07 -10.30 -1.51
CA ASN A 159 15.21 -10.91 -2.52
C ASN A 159 13.72 -10.76 -2.18
N LYS A 160 13.36 -10.99 -0.90
CA LYS A 160 12.00 -10.83 -0.42
C LYS A 160 11.54 -9.37 -0.47
N LEU A 161 12.39 -8.43 -0.06
CA LEU A 161 12.13 -6.99 -0.16
C LEU A 161 11.91 -6.58 -1.61
N LYS A 162 12.76 -7.04 -2.53
CA LYS A 162 12.64 -6.80 -3.96
C LYS A 162 11.28 -7.24 -4.51
N LYS A 163 10.85 -8.46 -4.17
CA LYS A 163 9.54 -8.98 -4.58
C LYS A 163 8.38 -8.16 -4.01
N LEU A 164 8.42 -7.86 -2.71
CA LEU A 164 7.39 -7.06 -2.05
C LEU A 164 7.31 -5.63 -2.61
N ALA A 165 8.44 -5.02 -2.93
CA ALA A 165 8.51 -3.71 -3.56
C ALA A 165 7.91 -3.72 -4.97
N SER A 166 8.20 -4.75 -5.77
CA SER A 166 7.58 -4.93 -7.10
C SER A 166 6.05 -5.05 -6.98
N ASP A 167 5.55 -5.81 -6.01
CA ASP A 167 4.12 -5.92 -5.75
C ASP A 167 3.47 -4.58 -5.31
N LEU A 168 4.18 -3.78 -4.51
CA LEU A 168 3.70 -2.46 -4.10
C LEU A 168 3.77 -1.43 -5.22
N LEU A 169 4.76 -1.54 -6.11
CA LEU A 169 4.86 -0.72 -7.31
C LEU A 169 3.67 -0.98 -8.23
N MET A 170 3.36 -2.25 -8.48
CA MET A 170 2.16 -2.66 -9.21
C MET A 170 0.89 -2.05 -8.59
N PHE A 171 0.79 -2.03 -7.25
CA PHE A 171 -0.35 -1.42 -6.57
C PHE A 171 -0.41 0.09 -6.82
N ALA A 172 0.73 0.78 -6.63
CA ALA A 172 0.83 2.22 -6.85
C ALA A 172 0.38 2.61 -8.25
N VAL A 173 0.86 1.91 -9.29
CA VAL A 173 0.50 2.21 -10.67
C VAL A 173 -0.86 1.69 -11.11
N SER A 174 -1.44 0.71 -10.40
CA SER A 174 -2.82 0.28 -10.64
C SER A 174 -3.88 1.19 -10.01
N THR A 175 -3.47 2.18 -9.21
CA THR A 175 -4.40 3.11 -8.52
C THR A 175 -5.03 4.16 -9.47
N LYS A 176 -4.76 4.03 -10.78
CA LYS A 176 -4.94 5.00 -11.89
C LYS A 176 -6.30 5.67 -12.08
N GLU A 177 -7.38 5.16 -11.48
CA GLU A 177 -8.73 5.69 -11.71
C GLU A 177 -9.48 6.15 -10.46
N SER A 178 -8.89 6.00 -9.28
CA SER A 178 -9.52 6.50 -8.07
C SER A 178 -9.07 7.93 -7.81
N ARG A 179 -9.46 8.87 -8.69
CA ARG A 179 -9.62 10.26 -8.22
C ARG A 179 -10.48 10.14 -6.99
N LEU A 180 -9.94 10.50 -5.83
CA LEU A 180 -10.65 10.35 -4.57
C LEU A 180 -11.73 11.43 -4.58
N VAL A 181 -12.84 11.13 -5.23
CA VAL A 181 -14.05 11.93 -5.25
C VAL A 181 -14.72 11.64 -3.92
N ARG A 182 -14.50 12.51 -2.93
CA ARG A 182 -14.97 12.29 -1.57
C ARG A 182 -15.69 13.52 -1.04
N VAL A 183 -16.64 13.23 -0.16
CA VAL A 183 -17.54 14.22 0.43
C VAL A 183 -16.91 14.89 1.65
N SER A 184 -16.00 14.20 2.35
CA SER A 184 -15.36 14.73 3.55
C SER A 184 -13.86 14.43 3.63
N CYS A 185 -13.12 15.23 4.42
CA CYS A 185 -11.72 14.95 4.75
C CYS A 185 -11.55 13.60 5.46
N GLY A 186 -12.55 13.17 6.26
CA GLY A 186 -12.52 11.88 6.94
C GLY A 186 -12.40 10.70 5.97
N ASP A 187 -13.09 10.78 4.83
CA ASP A 187 -13.05 9.75 3.78
C ASP A 187 -11.70 9.68 3.05
N LEU A 188 -10.88 10.74 3.15
CA LEU A 188 -9.55 10.81 2.55
C LEU A 188 -8.46 10.23 3.45
N ILE A 189 -8.68 10.18 4.76
CA ILE A 189 -7.68 9.75 5.74
C ILE A 189 -7.17 8.35 5.38
N ALA A 190 -8.06 7.38 5.24
CA ALA A 190 -7.68 6.01 4.94
C ALA A 190 -6.89 5.88 3.61
N PRO A 191 -7.42 6.29 2.45
CA PRO A 191 -6.69 6.13 1.19
C PRO A 191 -5.37 6.91 1.14
N LEU A 192 -5.32 8.16 1.63
CA LEU A 192 -4.06 8.93 1.66
C LEU A 192 -3.03 8.31 2.60
N SER A 193 -3.47 7.79 3.75
CA SER A 193 -2.59 7.07 4.68
C SER A 193 -1.99 5.82 4.05
N PHE A 194 -2.78 5.07 3.27
CA PHE A 194 -2.27 3.92 2.51
C PHE A 194 -1.26 4.35 1.44
N ARG A 195 -1.57 5.42 0.69
CA ARG A 195 -0.65 5.96 -0.32
C ARG A 195 0.66 6.41 0.31
N PHE A 196 0.62 7.06 1.48
CA PHE A 196 1.80 7.43 2.27
C PHE A 196 2.63 6.20 2.67
N LEU A 197 2.01 5.16 3.25
CA LEU A 197 2.74 3.95 3.65
C LEU A 197 3.37 3.22 2.46
N VAL A 198 2.71 3.21 1.31
CA VAL A 198 3.24 2.62 0.07
C VAL A 198 4.42 3.43 -0.46
N ALA A 199 4.29 4.76 -0.53
CA ALA A 199 5.38 5.65 -0.94
C ALA A 199 6.60 5.50 -0.03
N GLU A 200 6.39 5.48 1.29
CA GLU A 200 7.49 5.28 2.25
C GLU A 200 8.15 3.91 2.08
N ALA A 201 7.37 2.83 1.94
CA ALA A 201 7.90 1.49 1.79
C ALA A 201 8.71 1.34 0.49
N LEU A 202 8.22 1.91 -0.62
CA LEU A 202 8.93 1.93 -1.90
C LEU A 202 10.21 2.76 -1.81
N TRP A 203 10.16 3.95 -1.19
CA TRP A 203 11.34 4.78 -0.99
C TRP A 203 12.41 4.03 -0.19
N CYS A 204 12.03 3.44 0.95
CA CYS A 204 12.94 2.67 1.78
C CYS A 204 13.54 1.48 1.02
N ALA A 205 12.73 0.78 0.20
CA ALA A 205 13.22 -0.30 -0.64
C ALA A 205 14.25 0.19 -1.67
N CYS A 206 13.99 1.32 -2.35
CA CYS A 206 14.93 1.91 -3.30
C CYS A 206 16.27 2.25 -2.65
N GLU A 207 16.27 2.86 -1.46
CA GLU A 207 17.52 3.20 -0.77
C GLU A 207 18.32 1.97 -0.36
N ILE A 208 17.64 0.90 0.08
CA ILE A 208 18.30 -0.36 0.47
C ILE A 208 18.83 -1.10 -0.77
N LEU A 209 18.05 -1.13 -1.85
CA LEU A 209 18.42 -1.80 -3.11
C LEU A 209 19.41 -0.98 -3.95
N GLY A 210 19.58 0.31 -3.63
CA GLY A 210 20.50 1.21 -4.30
C GLY A 210 20.25 1.33 -5.81
N PRO A 211 21.32 1.40 -6.64
CA PRO A 211 21.19 1.52 -8.09
C PRO A 211 20.39 0.40 -8.76
N ALA A 212 20.39 -0.81 -8.19
CA ALA A 212 19.67 -1.96 -8.75
C ALA A 212 18.14 -1.81 -8.72
N ALA A 213 17.61 -0.85 -7.94
CA ALA A 213 16.19 -0.49 -7.94
C ALA A 213 15.76 0.26 -9.20
N GLU A 214 16.70 0.85 -9.94
CA GLU A 214 16.41 1.64 -11.15
C GLU A 214 15.33 2.73 -10.91
N LYS A 215 15.31 3.34 -9.71
CA LYS A 215 14.28 4.29 -9.24
C LYS A 215 13.92 5.35 -10.30
N HIS A 216 14.92 5.89 -10.99
CA HIS A 216 14.76 6.94 -12.00
C HIS A 216 13.88 6.56 -13.21
N HIS A 217 13.66 5.27 -13.50
CA HIS A 217 12.82 4.85 -14.62
C HIS A 217 11.31 4.85 -14.32
N TRP A 218 10.92 4.67 -13.06
CA TRP A 218 9.52 4.39 -12.72
C TRP A 218 8.99 5.23 -11.56
N TRP A 219 9.85 5.90 -10.77
CA TRP A 219 9.45 6.62 -9.57
C TRP A 219 8.41 7.69 -9.84
N ASP A 220 8.61 8.51 -10.86
CA ASP A 220 7.68 9.59 -11.22
C ASP A 220 6.31 9.03 -11.60
N SER A 221 6.27 7.96 -12.38
CA SER A 221 5.02 7.29 -12.75
C SER A 221 4.26 6.74 -11.54
N ALA A 222 4.96 6.14 -10.58
CA ALA A 222 4.35 5.66 -9.34
C ALA A 222 3.86 6.83 -8.47
N MET A 223 4.68 7.87 -8.30
CA MET A 223 4.35 9.01 -7.46
C MET A 223 3.24 9.87 -8.06
N ASP A 224 3.11 9.96 -9.39
CA ASP A 224 1.97 10.59 -10.06
C ASP A 224 0.65 9.99 -9.60
N GLN A 225 0.58 8.66 -9.48
CA GLN A 225 -0.63 7.97 -9.03
C GLN A 225 -0.85 8.13 -7.52
N LEU A 226 0.21 8.03 -6.72
CA LEU A 226 0.13 8.15 -5.26
C LEU A 226 -0.14 9.58 -4.79
N THR A 227 0.24 10.59 -5.56
CA THR A 227 0.03 12.01 -5.23
C THR A 227 -1.13 12.66 -5.97
N ALA A 228 -1.85 11.91 -6.80
CA ALA A 228 -3.02 12.41 -7.51
C ALA A 228 -4.00 13.09 -6.53
N SER A 229 -4.27 14.37 -6.79
CA SER A 229 -5.07 15.22 -5.90
C SER A 229 -6.45 14.61 -5.66
N PRO A 230 -6.93 14.61 -4.41
CA PRO A 230 -8.32 14.28 -4.13
C PRO A 230 -9.24 15.35 -4.73
N LEU A 231 -10.41 14.94 -5.19
CA LEU A 231 -11.47 15.86 -5.64
C LEU A 231 -12.48 16.01 -4.50
N PHE A 232 -12.61 17.24 -4.00
CA PHE A 232 -13.59 17.58 -2.97
C PHE A 232 -14.91 17.96 -3.64
N GLN A 233 -16.00 17.31 -3.26
CA GLN A 233 -17.34 17.59 -3.81
C GLN A 233 -18.26 18.37 -2.86
N GLY A 234 -17.76 18.88 -1.72
CA GLY A 234 -18.59 19.63 -0.78
C GLY A 234 -17.82 20.62 0.10
N SER A 235 -18.50 21.69 0.52
CA SER A 235 -18.05 22.60 1.57
C SER A 235 -18.29 21.95 2.93
N SER A 236 -17.24 21.42 3.55
CA SER A 236 -17.33 20.87 4.91
C SER A 236 -17.21 22.01 5.93
N GLU A 237 -18.30 22.73 6.19
CA GLU A 237 -18.37 23.80 7.21
C GLU A 237 -18.42 23.29 8.66
N SER A 238 -18.22 22.00 8.90
CA SER A 238 -18.26 21.43 10.26
C SER A 238 -16.92 21.60 10.98
N GLU A 239 -16.93 22.31 12.12
CA GLU A 239 -15.80 22.48 13.05
C GLU A 239 -15.15 21.15 13.50
N LYS A 240 -15.89 20.02 13.47
CA LYS A 240 -15.37 18.68 13.78
C LYS A 240 -14.31 18.19 12.76
N CYS A 241 -14.07 18.93 11.68
CA CYS A 241 -13.17 18.56 10.59
C CYS A 241 -11.71 19.00 10.80
N VAL A 242 -11.41 19.94 11.70
CA VAL A 242 -10.08 20.60 11.74
C VAL A 242 -8.91 19.62 11.92
N LYS A 243 -9.02 18.65 12.84
CA LYS A 243 -7.94 17.65 13.05
C LYS A 243 -7.76 16.71 11.85
N SER A 244 -8.87 16.29 11.25
CA SER A 244 -8.87 15.43 10.07
C SER A 244 -8.26 16.15 8.86
N GLU A 245 -8.63 17.41 8.67
CA GLU A 245 -8.09 18.28 7.64
C GLU A 245 -6.58 18.50 7.82
N GLN A 246 -6.14 18.86 9.03
CA GLN A 246 -4.71 18.99 9.34
C GLN A 246 -3.94 17.71 9.03
N PHE A 247 -4.48 16.55 9.41
CA PHE A 247 -3.82 15.28 9.12
C PHE A 247 -3.78 14.95 7.62
N VAL A 248 -4.85 15.25 6.88
CA VAL A 248 -4.89 15.12 5.42
C VAL A 248 -3.83 16.02 4.78
N LEU A 249 -3.70 17.27 5.22
CA LEU A 249 -2.67 18.20 4.74
C LEU A 249 -1.26 17.69 5.04
N GLN A 250 -1.02 17.12 6.23
CA GLN A 250 0.26 16.49 6.57
C GLN A 250 0.60 15.31 5.63
N LEU A 251 -0.38 14.47 5.31
CA LEU A 251 -0.18 13.35 4.37
C LEU A 251 0.16 13.86 2.95
N ILE A 252 -0.56 14.88 2.47
CA ILE A 252 -0.30 15.50 1.15
C ILE A 252 1.11 16.13 1.11
N ALA A 253 1.50 16.85 2.17
CA ALA A 253 2.83 17.43 2.28
C ALA A 253 3.92 16.35 2.24
N ALA A 254 3.78 15.28 3.04
CA ALA A 254 4.73 14.16 3.06
C ALA A 254 4.82 13.45 1.70
N LEU A 255 3.68 13.19 1.05
CA LEU A 255 3.63 12.61 -0.30
C LEU A 255 4.32 13.52 -1.34
N SER A 256 4.22 14.84 -1.19
CA SER A 256 4.89 15.80 -2.06
C SER A 256 6.41 15.77 -1.91
N VAL A 257 6.92 15.51 -0.70
CA VAL A 257 8.36 15.29 -0.48
C VAL A 257 8.81 13.99 -1.15
N TYR A 258 8.06 12.90 -0.98
CA TYR A 258 8.35 11.64 -1.69
C TYR A 258 8.32 11.79 -3.21
N ARG A 259 7.39 12.60 -3.74
CA ARG A 259 7.31 12.87 -5.18
C ARG A 259 8.60 13.47 -5.74
N LYS A 260 9.32 14.28 -4.96
CA LYS A 260 10.63 14.86 -5.34
C LYS A 260 11.80 13.85 -5.26
N GLY A 261 11.52 12.63 -4.82
CA GLY A 261 12.53 11.59 -4.58
C GLY A 261 13.13 11.62 -3.18
N ASP A 262 12.73 12.58 -2.34
CA ASP A 262 13.23 12.77 -0.97
C ASP A 262 12.39 12.01 0.07
N ARG A 263 12.91 11.90 1.30
CA ARG A 263 12.14 11.41 2.45
C ARG A 263 11.76 12.58 3.36
N PRO A 264 10.51 12.64 3.86
CA PRO A 264 10.14 13.56 4.93
C PRO A 264 11.04 13.38 6.16
N SER A 265 11.13 14.41 6.99
CA SER A 265 11.98 14.38 8.19
C SER A 265 11.58 13.26 9.15
N PRO A 266 12.51 12.79 10.02
CA PRO A 266 12.18 11.79 11.03
C PRO A 266 10.98 12.17 11.89
N GLN A 267 10.88 13.45 12.26
CA GLN A 267 9.80 14.01 13.05
C GLN A 267 8.46 13.92 12.33
N GLU A 268 8.40 14.30 11.05
CA GLU A 268 7.18 14.26 10.24
C GLU A 268 6.70 12.82 10.05
N VAL A 269 7.58 11.90 9.62
CA VAL A 269 7.22 10.49 9.42
C VAL A 269 6.70 9.87 10.72
N MET A 270 7.38 10.13 11.84
CA MET A 270 6.98 9.60 13.13
C MET A 270 5.69 10.21 13.66
N SER A 271 5.49 11.52 13.47
CA SER A 271 4.23 12.20 13.80
C SER A 271 3.06 11.57 13.03
N ILE A 272 3.22 11.40 11.71
CA ILE A 272 2.19 10.78 10.86
C ILE A 272 1.88 9.35 11.34
N LYS A 273 2.90 8.51 11.56
CA LYS A 273 2.70 7.12 12.04
C LYS A 273 2.06 7.07 13.43
N LYS A 274 2.41 7.99 14.33
CA LYS A 274 1.79 8.11 15.65
C LYS A 274 0.31 8.45 15.53
N THR A 275 -0.05 9.40 14.67
CA THR A 275 -1.47 9.72 14.42
C THR A 275 -2.21 8.53 13.79
N MET A 276 -1.59 7.81 12.85
CA MET A 276 -2.22 6.65 12.21
C MET A 276 -2.51 5.50 13.16
N PHE A 277 -1.52 5.12 13.97
CA PHE A 277 -1.55 3.86 14.73
C PHE A 277 -1.68 4.04 16.24
N GLY A 278 -1.47 5.24 16.77
CA GLY A 278 -1.55 5.53 18.21
C GLY A 278 -2.96 5.34 18.76
N PRO A 279 -3.13 5.21 20.08
CA PRO A 279 -4.45 5.14 20.71
C PRO A 279 -5.04 6.55 20.98
N PRO A 280 -6.26 6.88 20.48
CA PRO A 280 -7.05 6.15 19.49
C PRO A 280 -6.51 6.36 18.05
N PRO A 281 -6.65 5.38 17.14
CA PRO A 281 -6.16 5.52 15.78
C PRO A 281 -7.02 6.50 15.01
N VAL A 282 -6.40 7.26 14.10
CA VAL A 282 -7.09 8.29 13.29
C VAL A 282 -8.24 7.74 12.44
N HIS A 283 -8.20 6.45 12.08
CA HIS A 283 -9.23 5.80 11.29
C HIS A 283 -9.39 4.32 11.65
N PHE A 284 -10.62 3.79 11.59
CA PHE A 284 -10.92 2.42 12.01
C PHE A 284 -10.18 1.34 11.20
N CYS A 285 -9.79 1.62 9.95
CA CYS A 285 -9.01 0.66 9.15
C CYS A 285 -7.63 0.34 9.76
N PHE A 286 -7.14 1.21 10.65
CA PHE A 286 -5.89 1.01 11.37
C PHE A 286 -6.05 0.25 12.68
N THR A 287 -7.27 -0.15 13.09
CA THR A 287 -7.48 -0.99 14.28
C THR A 287 -7.12 -2.46 14.04
N ALA A 288 -7.07 -2.90 12.77
CA ALA A 288 -6.81 -4.29 12.43
C ALA A 288 -5.45 -4.79 12.97
N MET A 289 -5.39 -6.09 13.32
CA MET A 289 -4.20 -6.73 13.94
C MET A 289 -2.93 -6.66 13.09
N VAL A 290 -3.08 -6.54 11.76
CA VAL A 290 -1.93 -6.37 10.85
C VAL A 290 -1.07 -5.16 11.25
N TRP A 291 -1.67 -4.15 11.90
CA TRP A 291 -1.02 -2.92 12.33
C TRP A 291 -0.44 -2.97 13.76
N ASP A 292 -0.63 -4.07 14.50
CA ASP A 292 -0.16 -4.18 15.89
C ASP A 292 1.36 -4.07 16.04
N TRP A 293 2.09 -4.41 14.98
CA TRP A 293 3.55 -4.28 14.98
C TRP A 293 4.00 -2.82 15.02
N TRP A 294 3.32 -1.91 14.30
CA TRP A 294 3.60 -0.48 14.37
C TRP A 294 3.24 0.08 15.74
N ARG A 295 2.08 -0.32 16.30
CA ARG A 295 1.67 0.06 17.66
C ARG A 295 2.70 -0.29 18.73
N ARG A 296 3.21 -1.53 18.69
CA ARG A 296 4.24 -1.99 19.64
C ARG A 296 5.53 -1.19 19.53
N ASP A 297 5.95 -0.86 18.30
CA ASP A 297 7.16 -0.06 18.10
C ASP A 297 7.00 1.37 18.61
N LEU A 298 5.83 1.98 18.38
CA LEU A 298 5.53 3.30 18.92
C LEU A 298 5.53 3.33 20.45
N ALA A 299 4.91 2.32 21.09
CA ALA A 299 4.86 2.23 22.55
C ALA A 299 6.24 2.03 23.19
N SER A 300 7.13 1.26 22.53
CA SER A 300 8.49 1.01 23.04
C SER A 300 9.36 2.28 23.12
N SER A 301 8.98 3.32 22.39
CA SER A 301 9.72 4.58 22.31
C SER A 301 9.25 5.65 23.28
N ASP A 302 8.04 5.50 23.80
CA ASP A 302 7.53 6.39 24.83
C ASP A 302 8.03 5.96 26.24
N GLN A 303 8.47 4.72 26.42
CA GLN A 303 9.02 4.19 27.68
C GLN A 303 10.49 4.53 27.96
N ARG A 304 11.22 5.14 27.01
CA ARG A 304 12.64 5.52 27.18
C ARG A 304 12.83 6.99 27.57
N LYS A 305 11.76 7.64 28.03
CA LYS A 305 11.76 9.00 28.58
C LYS A 305 11.70 8.92 30.09
#